data_AF-A0A9W4K644-F1
#
_entry.id   AF-A0A9W4K644-F1
#
_cell.length_a   1.000
_cell.length_b   1.000
_cell.length_c   1.000
_cell.angle_alpha   90.00
_cell.angle_beta   90.00
_cell.angle_gamma   90.00
#
_symmetry.space_group_name_H-M   'P 1'
#
loop_
_entity.id
_entity.type
_entity.pdbx_description
1 polymer ?
#
loop_
_entity_poly.entity_id
_entity_poly.type
_entity_poly.pdbx_seq_one_letter_code
_entity_poly.pdbx_strand_id
1 'polypeptide(L)'
;MVLTSPFWHARIFLFCHLSIDVLVFHFPASQESIPYALTVIAFGGGIALWYLCVVIQNGFSAFQKEEPRKEQDSMWLVGLFLVWTAALPTIAFLFPAQPLLQLGYASAFTMIAVGSLSDGYLQDMDTGAFSSRLSVKFASVGLLALVPTIHALAEPLHAPSPLAAAFGRLVLINLFGCSLYALRPLERIGMVQTWQPSLHGMYLVLTYSLVEYSKAVMQVAIPYMS
;
A
#
# COMPACT_ATOMS: atom_id res chain seq x y z
N MET A 1 11.13 14.17 23.73
CA MET A 1 11.91 14.97 22.77
C MET A 1 11.88 14.23 21.42
N VAL A 2 10.75 14.23 20.72
CA VAL A 2 10.53 13.48 19.45
C VAL A 2 9.93 14.39 18.36
N LEU A 3 9.56 15.63 18.71
CA LEU A 3 8.81 16.55 17.85
C LEU A 3 9.60 17.20 16.70
N THR A 4 10.91 16.94 16.57
CA THR A 4 11.79 17.69 15.65
C THR A 4 12.39 16.84 14.54
N SER A 5 11.96 15.59 14.34
CA SER A 5 12.47 14.83 13.19
C SER A 5 11.91 15.43 11.88
N PRO A 6 12.75 15.83 10.92
CA PRO A 6 12.31 16.38 9.63
C PRO A 6 11.43 15.39 8.83
N PHE A 7 11.49 14.11 9.18
CA PHE A 7 10.67 13.04 8.63
C PHE A 7 9.18 13.15 8.97
N TRP A 8 8.83 13.72 10.13
CA TRP A 8 7.43 13.91 10.53
C TRP A 8 6.72 14.94 9.66
N HIS A 9 7.40 16.05 9.37
CA HIS A 9 6.86 17.11 8.52
C HIS A 9 6.72 16.63 7.07
N ALA A 10 7.69 15.88 6.55
CA ALA A 10 7.61 15.30 5.21
C ALA A 10 6.42 14.34 5.03
N ARG A 11 6.13 13.50 6.05
CA ARG A 11 5.00 12.56 6.01
C ARG A 11 3.64 13.25 6.08
N ILE A 12 3.49 14.26 6.95
CA ILE A 12 2.27 15.07 7.02
C ILE A 12 2.07 15.86 5.75
N PHE A 13 3.14 16.43 5.19
CA PHE A 13 3.07 17.18 3.95
C PHE A 13 2.65 16.29 2.77
N LEU A 14 3.18 15.07 2.69
CA LEU A 14 2.76 14.06 1.72
C LEU A 14 1.30 13.62 1.90
N PHE A 15 0.87 13.40 3.13
CA PHE A 15 -0.52 13.10 3.45
C PHE A 15 -1.46 14.23 3.01
N CYS A 16 -1.14 15.48 3.35
CA CYS A 16 -1.94 16.63 2.96
C CYS A 16 -1.95 16.85 1.45
N HIS A 17 -0.80 16.75 0.77
CA HIS A 17 -0.72 16.92 -0.68
C HIS A 17 -1.54 15.86 -1.42
N LEU A 18 -1.37 14.60 -1.04
CA LEU A 18 -2.06 13.48 -1.69
C LEU A 18 -3.56 13.45 -1.37
N SER A 19 -3.96 13.87 -0.16
CA SER A 19 -5.37 14.04 0.18
C SER A 19 -6.01 15.18 -0.60
N ILE A 20 -5.27 16.28 -0.82
CA ILE A 20 -5.73 17.42 -1.63
C ILE A 20 -5.86 17.02 -3.11
N ASP A 21 -4.88 16.31 -3.67
CA ASP A 21 -4.98 15.81 -5.05
C ASP A 21 -6.22 14.92 -5.22
N VAL A 22 -6.48 14.00 -4.29
CA VAL A 22 -7.67 13.12 -4.32
C VAL A 22 -8.98 13.92 -4.17
N LEU A 23 -9.01 14.96 -3.33
CA LEU A 23 -10.17 15.85 -3.16
C LEU A 23 -10.41 16.79 -4.33
N VAL A 24 -9.35 17.15 -5.07
CA VAL A 24 -9.39 18.06 -6.22
C VAL A 24 -9.82 17.33 -7.49
N PHE A 25 -9.63 16.01 -7.58
CA PHE A 25 -10.09 15.23 -8.73
C PHE A 25 -11.62 15.13 -8.79
N HIS A 26 -12.14 15.65 -9.90
CA HIS A 26 -13.55 15.94 -10.19
C HIS A 26 -14.49 14.73 -10.09
N PHE A 27 -15.77 15.05 -9.83
CA PHE A 27 -16.90 14.16 -10.08
C PHE A 27 -16.85 13.61 -11.52
N PRO A 28 -17.19 12.32 -11.73
CA PRO A 28 -17.16 11.71 -13.06
C PRO A 28 -18.06 12.47 -14.04
N ALA A 29 -17.50 12.87 -15.18
CA ALA A 29 -18.23 13.59 -16.23
C ALA A 29 -19.18 12.70 -17.04
N SER A 30 -19.01 11.37 -16.97
CA SER A 30 -19.79 10.37 -17.71
C SER A 30 -20.03 9.11 -16.88
N GLN A 31 -21.05 8.31 -17.22
CA GLN A 31 -21.33 7.06 -16.50
C GLN A 31 -20.23 6.01 -16.65
N GLU A 32 -19.49 6.03 -17.76
CA GLU A 32 -18.41 5.09 -18.05
C GLU A 32 -17.13 5.39 -17.24
N SER A 33 -16.95 6.62 -16.76
CA SER A 33 -15.79 7.02 -15.95
C SER A 33 -15.95 6.75 -14.45
N ILE A 34 -17.17 6.47 -13.98
CA ILE A 34 -17.49 6.16 -12.57
C ILE A 34 -16.59 5.04 -11.99
N PRO A 35 -16.47 3.84 -12.58
CA PRO A 35 -15.66 2.78 -12.01
C PRO A 35 -14.18 3.16 -11.90
N TYR A 36 -13.65 3.89 -12.89
CA TYR A 36 -12.26 4.36 -12.88
C TYR A 36 -12.03 5.40 -11.78
N ALA A 37 -12.92 6.37 -11.63
CA ALA A 37 -12.87 7.36 -10.54
C ALA A 37 -12.92 6.70 -9.16
N LEU A 38 -13.80 5.70 -8.98
CA LEU A 38 -13.89 4.95 -7.73
C LEU A 38 -12.59 4.21 -7.39
N THR A 39 -11.89 3.64 -8.38
CA THR A 39 -10.61 2.97 -8.11
C THR A 39 -9.51 3.94 -7.66
N VAL A 40 -9.47 5.15 -8.23
CA VAL A 40 -8.52 6.19 -7.85
C VAL A 40 -8.85 6.76 -6.47
N ILE A 41 -10.13 6.99 -6.17
CA ILE A 41 -10.59 7.42 -4.85
C ILE A 41 -10.27 6.36 -3.79
N ALA A 42 -10.52 5.08 -4.07
CA ALA A 42 -10.21 3.99 -3.15
C ALA A 42 -8.70 3.91 -2.88
N PHE A 43 -7.87 4.04 -3.91
CA PHE A 43 -6.41 4.10 -3.78
C PHE A 43 -5.95 5.28 -2.92
N GLY A 44 -6.45 6.48 -3.23
CA GLY A 44 -6.18 7.70 -2.46
C GLY A 44 -6.59 7.58 -1.00
N GLY A 45 -7.79 7.04 -0.75
CA GLY A 45 -8.30 6.77 0.60
C GLY A 45 -7.44 5.76 1.36
N GLY A 46 -6.92 4.72 0.70
CA GLY A 46 -5.99 3.77 1.31
C GLY A 46 -4.66 4.41 1.72
N ILE A 47 -4.10 5.29 0.88
CA ILE A 47 -2.89 6.04 1.23
C ILE A 47 -3.15 6.97 2.42
N ALA A 48 -4.27 7.70 2.39
CA ALA A 48 -4.66 8.60 3.47
C ALA A 48 -4.81 7.84 4.80
N LEU A 49 -5.53 6.71 4.78
CA LEU A 49 -5.71 5.88 5.96
C LEU A 49 -4.38 5.35 6.50
N TRP A 50 -3.49 4.87 5.62
CA TRP A 50 -2.16 4.40 6.01
C TRP A 50 -1.38 5.48 6.76
N TYR A 51 -1.25 6.69 6.20
CA TYR A 51 -0.52 7.77 6.85
C TYR A 51 -1.20 8.26 8.12
N LEU A 52 -2.53 8.30 8.16
CA LEU A 52 -3.27 8.65 9.37
C LEU A 52 -2.95 7.66 10.50
N CYS A 53 -2.97 6.35 10.21
CA CYS A 53 -2.59 5.31 11.17
C CYS A 53 -1.12 5.45 11.62
N VAL A 54 -0.19 5.70 10.69
CA VAL A 54 1.23 5.96 11.02
C VAL A 54 1.38 7.16 11.97
N VAL A 55 0.66 8.25 11.72
CA VAL A 55 0.72 9.47 12.56
C VAL A 55 0.13 9.22 13.93
N ILE A 56 -1.04 8.58 13.99
CA ILE A 56 -1.71 8.23 15.25
C ILE A 56 -0.82 7.33 16.09
N GLN A 57 -0.27 6.27 15.50
CA GLN A 57 0.59 5.32 16.20
C GLN A 57 1.87 5.98 16.71
N ASN A 58 2.58 6.75 15.87
CA ASN A 58 3.79 7.45 16.31
C ASN A 58 3.47 8.49 17.40
N GLY A 59 2.28 9.09 17.38
CA GLY A 59 1.77 9.98 18.43
C GLY A 59 1.56 9.22 19.73
N PHE A 60 0.78 8.13 19.71
CA PHE A 60 0.50 7.31 20.89
C PHE A 60 1.76 6.69 21.49
N SER A 61 2.68 6.16 20.68
CA SER A 61 3.97 5.64 21.16
C SER A 61 4.85 6.72 21.80
N ALA A 62 4.63 8.02 21.52
CA ALA A 62 5.32 9.11 22.20
C ALA A 62 4.70 9.44 23.57
N PHE A 63 3.43 9.10 23.80
CA PHE A 63 2.70 9.34 25.04
C PHE A 63 2.64 8.12 25.97
N GLN A 64 2.70 6.90 25.43
CA GLN A 64 2.64 5.66 26.21
C GLN A 64 4.00 4.94 26.22
N LYS A 65 4.41 4.48 27.42
CA LYS A 65 5.58 3.61 27.64
C LYS A 65 5.28 2.12 27.41
N GLU A 66 4.13 1.79 26.83
CA GLU A 66 3.66 0.39 26.69
C GLU A 66 4.31 -0.37 25.53
N GLU A 67 4.24 -1.70 25.61
CA GLU A 67 4.99 -2.62 24.75
C GLU A 67 4.62 -2.48 23.25
N PRO A 68 5.60 -2.30 22.36
CA PRO A 68 5.40 -2.00 20.93
C PRO A 68 4.80 -3.13 20.09
N ARG A 69 4.44 -4.28 20.68
CA ARG A 69 4.04 -5.49 19.93
C ARG A 69 2.59 -5.43 19.43
N LYS A 70 1.62 -5.07 20.29
CA LYS A 70 0.19 -5.05 19.91
C LYS A 70 -0.15 -3.97 18.86
N GLU A 71 0.53 -2.83 18.91
CA GLU A 71 0.30 -1.73 17.97
C GLU A 71 0.84 -2.02 16.56
N GLN A 72 1.90 -2.83 16.47
CA GLN A 72 2.53 -3.21 15.21
C GLN A 72 1.68 -4.19 14.39
N ASP A 73 0.85 -4.96 15.07
CA ASP A 73 -0.04 -5.98 14.52
C ASP A 73 -1.25 -5.35 13.79
N SER A 74 -1.82 -4.29 14.34
CA SER A 74 -2.82 -3.43 13.67
C SER A 74 -2.28 -2.81 12.38
N MET A 75 -1.00 -2.47 12.34
CA MET A 75 -0.40 -1.81 11.19
C MET A 75 -0.26 -2.72 9.97
N TRP A 76 -0.05 -4.02 10.16
CA TRP A 76 -0.05 -4.99 9.06
C TRP A 76 -1.43 -5.12 8.41
N LEU A 77 -2.52 -4.97 9.18
CA LEU A 77 -3.89 -4.96 8.64
C LEU A 77 -4.12 -3.71 7.77
N VAL A 78 -3.70 -2.53 8.24
CA VAL A 78 -3.78 -1.29 7.44
C VAL A 78 -2.89 -1.40 6.19
N GLY A 79 -1.76 -2.08 6.29
CA GLY A 79 -0.90 -2.39 5.15
C GLY A 79 -1.59 -3.27 4.12
N LEU A 80 -2.25 -4.36 4.55
CA LEU A 80 -3.03 -5.23 3.66
C LEU A 80 -4.13 -4.45 2.94
N PHE A 81 -4.82 -3.56 3.65
CA PHE A 81 -5.81 -2.67 3.06
C PHE A 81 -5.19 -1.75 2.00
N LEU A 82 -4.02 -1.18 2.27
CA LEU A 82 -3.29 -0.35 1.31
C LEU A 82 -2.88 -1.14 0.06
N VAL A 83 -2.42 -2.39 0.21
CA VAL A 83 -2.08 -3.26 -0.94
C VAL A 83 -3.34 -3.54 -1.77
N TRP A 84 -4.47 -3.80 -1.10
CA TRP A 84 -5.75 -3.99 -1.77
C TRP A 84 -6.14 -2.78 -2.61
N THR A 85 -6.18 -1.58 -2.00
CA THR A 85 -6.57 -0.36 -2.72
C THR A 85 -5.57 0.06 -3.79
N ALA A 86 -4.27 -0.23 -3.61
CA ALA A 86 -3.23 0.05 -4.61
C ALA A 86 -3.36 -0.81 -5.87
N ALA A 87 -3.89 -2.02 -5.77
CA ALA A 87 -4.08 -2.90 -6.93
C ALA A 87 -5.29 -2.49 -7.79
N LEU A 88 -6.31 -1.84 -7.21
CA LEU A 88 -7.56 -1.52 -7.91
C LEU A 88 -7.35 -0.64 -9.16
N PRO A 89 -6.58 0.47 -9.12
CA PRO A 89 -6.28 1.23 -10.33
C PRO A 89 -5.55 0.40 -11.38
N THR A 90 -4.60 -0.46 -10.98
CA THR A 90 -3.87 -1.32 -11.92
C THR A 90 -4.81 -2.30 -12.61
N ILE A 91 -5.72 -2.95 -11.87
CA ILE A 91 -6.70 -3.88 -12.46
C ILE A 91 -7.63 -3.14 -13.42
N ALA A 92 -8.13 -1.96 -13.04
CA ALA A 92 -9.03 -1.18 -13.88
C ALA A 92 -8.33 -0.67 -15.15
N PHE A 93 -7.16 -0.05 -15.04
CA PHE A 93 -6.53 0.61 -16.18
C PHE A 93 -5.70 -0.32 -17.08
N LEU A 94 -5.35 -1.53 -16.65
CA LEU A 94 -4.66 -2.50 -17.53
C LEU A 94 -5.60 -3.19 -18.51
N PHE A 95 -6.87 -3.38 -18.16
CA PHE A 95 -7.83 -4.14 -18.98
C PHE A 95 -9.10 -3.35 -19.34
N PRO A 96 -9.00 -2.10 -19.84
CA PRO A 96 -10.16 -1.23 -20.07
C PRO A 96 -11.16 -1.81 -21.08
N ALA A 97 -10.67 -2.63 -22.02
CA ALA A 97 -11.50 -3.28 -23.03
C ALA A 97 -12.12 -4.62 -22.58
N GLN A 98 -11.80 -5.11 -21.38
CA GLN A 98 -12.20 -6.43 -20.89
C GLN A 98 -12.83 -6.35 -19.48
N PRO A 99 -14.05 -5.81 -19.34
CA PRO A 99 -14.68 -5.57 -18.04
C PRO A 99 -14.95 -6.85 -17.23
N LEU A 100 -15.20 -7.97 -17.91
CA LEU A 100 -15.32 -9.29 -17.27
C LEU A 100 -14.01 -9.74 -16.61
N LEU A 101 -12.88 -9.48 -17.26
CA LEU A 101 -11.55 -9.83 -16.73
C LEU A 101 -11.19 -8.93 -15.55
N GLN A 102 -11.46 -7.63 -15.65
CA GLN A 102 -11.31 -6.67 -14.54
C GLN A 102 -12.12 -7.12 -13.32
N LEU A 103 -13.40 -7.46 -13.52
CA LEU A 103 -14.28 -7.92 -12.44
C LEU A 103 -13.77 -9.23 -11.84
N GLY A 104 -13.29 -10.16 -12.67
CA GLY A 104 -12.67 -11.42 -12.22
C GLY A 104 -11.46 -11.18 -11.32
N TYR A 105 -10.51 -10.34 -11.75
CA TYR A 105 -9.34 -10.01 -10.93
C TYR A 105 -9.70 -9.23 -9.68
N ALA A 106 -10.56 -8.21 -9.78
CA ALA A 106 -10.97 -7.40 -8.64
C ALA A 106 -11.71 -8.23 -7.59
N SER A 107 -12.63 -9.10 -8.00
CA SER A 107 -13.40 -9.96 -7.08
C SER A 107 -12.51 -11.02 -6.42
N ALA A 108 -11.68 -11.73 -7.19
CA ALA A 108 -10.76 -12.73 -6.65
C ALA A 108 -9.77 -12.10 -5.67
N PHE A 109 -9.19 -10.96 -6.03
CA PHE A 109 -8.24 -10.26 -5.18
C PHE A 109 -8.91 -9.69 -3.92
N THR A 110 -10.14 -9.16 -4.03
CA THR A 110 -10.90 -8.68 -2.87
C THR A 110 -11.24 -9.82 -1.92
N MET A 111 -11.67 -10.99 -2.41
CA MET A 111 -11.92 -12.15 -1.56
C MET A 111 -10.66 -12.58 -0.79
N ILE A 112 -9.50 -12.59 -1.45
CA ILE A 112 -8.23 -12.96 -0.81
C ILE A 112 -7.80 -11.90 0.21
N ALA A 113 -7.88 -10.61 -0.14
CA ALA A 113 -7.50 -9.51 0.75
C ALA A 113 -8.41 -9.46 1.98
N VAL A 114 -9.73 -9.50 1.80
CA VAL A 114 -10.71 -9.50 2.89
C VAL A 114 -10.61 -10.76 3.73
N GLY A 115 -10.43 -11.93 3.11
CA GLY A 115 -10.19 -13.17 3.83
C GLY A 115 -8.93 -13.10 4.70
N SER A 116 -7.85 -12.51 4.17
CA SER A 116 -6.59 -12.31 4.90
C SER A 116 -6.74 -11.30 6.05
N LEU A 117 -7.53 -10.25 5.87
CA LEU A 117 -7.86 -9.27 6.92
C LEU A 117 -8.69 -9.91 8.04
N SER A 118 -9.73 -10.68 7.69
CA SER A 118 -10.59 -11.37 8.66
C SER A 118 -9.81 -12.41 9.46
N ASP A 119 -8.97 -13.20 8.81
CA ASP A 119 -8.14 -14.21 9.47
C ASP A 119 -7.05 -13.57 10.35
N GLY A 120 -6.54 -12.40 9.95
CA GLY A 120 -5.65 -11.58 10.79
C GLY A 120 -6.36 -11.07 12.05
N TYR A 121 -7.58 -10.54 11.93
CA TYR A 121 -8.35 -10.03 13.07
C TYR A 121 -8.72 -11.12 14.07
N LEU A 122 -9.15 -12.30 13.60
CA LEU A 122 -9.54 -13.41 14.48
C LEU A 122 -8.34 -14.02 15.23
N GLN A 123 -7.14 -14.01 14.62
CA GLN A 123 -5.93 -14.57 15.24
C GLN A 123 -5.30 -13.69 16.32
N ASP A 124 -5.68 -12.40 16.40
CA ASP A 124 -5.19 -11.47 17.45
C ASP A 124 -5.62 -11.91 18.86
N MET A 125 -6.64 -12.78 18.95
CA MET A 125 -7.13 -13.32 20.21
C MET A 125 -6.32 -14.50 20.76
N ASP A 126 -5.50 -15.21 19.95
CA ASP A 126 -5.13 -16.60 20.30
C ASP A 126 -3.63 -16.94 20.44
N THR A 127 -2.62 -16.17 19.98
CA THR A 127 -1.20 -16.55 20.28
C THR A 127 -0.11 -15.52 19.93
N GLY A 128 0.96 -15.48 20.74
CA GLY A 128 2.14 -14.60 20.59
C GLY A 128 3.11 -14.85 19.42
N ALA A 129 2.69 -15.57 18.36
CA ALA A 129 3.49 -15.83 17.15
C ALA A 129 3.04 -14.99 15.92
N PHE A 130 2.19 -14.00 16.16
CA PHE A 130 1.36 -13.28 15.20
C PHE A 130 2.14 -12.51 14.11
N SER A 131 3.18 -11.77 14.50
CA SER A 131 3.95 -10.89 13.59
C SER A 131 4.62 -11.63 12.42
N SER A 132 5.12 -12.86 12.64
CA SER A 132 5.81 -13.63 11.59
C SER A 132 4.86 -14.17 10.52
N ARG A 133 3.67 -14.62 10.93
CA ARG A 133 2.66 -15.19 10.03
C ARG A 133 1.95 -14.10 9.23
N LEU A 134 1.66 -12.94 9.84
CA LEU A 134 1.10 -11.80 9.13
C LEU A 134 2.06 -11.23 8.09
N SER A 135 3.36 -11.18 8.38
CA SER A 135 4.36 -10.76 7.40
C SER A 135 4.36 -11.66 6.16
N VAL A 136 4.22 -12.98 6.34
CA VAL A 136 4.08 -13.94 5.23
C VAL A 136 2.78 -13.73 4.46
N LYS A 137 1.64 -13.55 5.15
CA LYS A 137 0.35 -13.26 4.48
C LYS A 137 0.42 -11.96 3.67
N PHE A 138 0.99 -10.91 4.25
CA PHE A 138 1.20 -9.64 3.57
C PHE A 138 2.06 -9.81 2.31
N ALA A 139 3.16 -10.55 2.39
CA ALA A 139 4.00 -10.85 1.24
C ALA A 139 3.24 -11.64 0.16
N SER A 140 2.47 -12.67 0.56
CA SER A 140 1.65 -13.47 -0.35
C SER A 140 0.58 -12.64 -1.06
N VAL A 141 -0.13 -11.78 -0.33
CA VAL A 141 -1.14 -10.87 -0.92
C VAL A 141 -0.48 -9.89 -1.87
N GLY A 142 0.68 -9.33 -1.51
CA GLY A 142 1.47 -8.47 -2.41
C GLY A 142 1.88 -9.19 -3.70
N LEU A 143 2.35 -10.44 -3.60
CA LEU A 143 2.70 -11.25 -4.77
C LEU A 143 1.48 -11.58 -5.63
N LEU A 144 0.33 -11.89 -5.02
CA LEU A 144 -0.91 -12.15 -5.75
C LEU A 144 -1.42 -10.91 -6.48
N ALA A 145 -1.16 -9.72 -5.94
CA ALA A 145 -1.49 -8.46 -6.60
C ALA A 145 -0.75 -8.28 -7.93
N LEU A 146 0.39 -8.98 -8.15
CA LEU A 146 1.14 -8.93 -9.42
C LEU A 146 0.52 -9.78 -10.53
N VAL A 147 -0.43 -10.68 -10.24
CA VAL A 147 -1.00 -11.57 -11.26
C VAL A 147 -1.59 -10.80 -12.46
N PRO A 148 -2.41 -9.75 -12.27
CA PRO A 148 -2.93 -8.95 -13.39
C PRO A 148 -1.81 -8.25 -14.17
N THR A 149 -0.75 -7.82 -13.47
CA THR A 149 0.44 -7.19 -14.07
C THR A 149 1.22 -8.16 -14.94
N ILE A 150 1.46 -9.38 -14.46
CA ILE A 150 2.15 -10.43 -15.20
C ILE A 150 1.33 -10.81 -16.44
N HIS A 151 0.00 -10.91 -16.29
CA HIS A 151 -0.90 -11.19 -17.41
C HIS A 151 -0.80 -10.10 -18.49
N ALA A 152 -0.89 -8.83 -18.11
CA ALA A 152 -0.77 -7.71 -19.04
C ALA A 152 0.61 -7.62 -19.71
N LEU A 153 1.69 -8.02 -19.02
CA LEU A 153 3.03 -8.06 -19.60
C LEU A 153 3.28 -9.28 -20.48
N ALA A 154 2.52 -10.36 -20.31
CA ALA A 154 2.61 -11.57 -21.11
C ALA A 154 1.82 -11.47 -22.43
N GLU A 155 0.85 -10.56 -22.51
CA GLU A 155 0.18 -10.27 -23.78
C GLU A 155 1.17 -9.66 -24.78
N PRO A 156 1.13 -10.07 -26.06
CA PRO A 156 2.01 -9.58 -27.11
C PRO A 156 1.59 -8.17 -27.58
N LEU A 157 1.61 -7.20 -26.67
CA LEU A 157 1.41 -5.79 -26.97
C LEU A 157 2.76 -5.17 -27.36
N HIS A 158 2.78 -4.40 -28.46
CA HIS A 158 3.98 -3.79 -29.03
C HIS A 158 4.70 -2.77 -28.13
N ALA A 159 4.15 -2.45 -26.95
CA ALA A 159 4.81 -1.63 -25.94
C ALA A 159 4.43 -2.10 -24.53
N PRO A 160 5.40 -2.25 -23.61
CA PRO A 160 5.12 -2.62 -22.22
C PRO A 160 4.34 -1.49 -21.52
N SER A 161 3.27 -1.86 -20.81
CA SER A 161 2.46 -0.88 -20.08
C SER A 161 3.28 -0.19 -18.99
N PRO A 162 3.41 1.15 -19.01
CA PRO A 162 4.16 1.88 -17.98
C PRO A 162 3.54 1.74 -16.60
N LEU A 163 2.21 1.57 -16.52
CA LEU A 163 1.49 1.32 -15.28
C LEU A 163 1.82 -0.05 -14.70
N ALA A 164 1.86 -1.09 -15.55
CA ALA A 164 2.26 -2.44 -15.13
C ALA A 164 3.69 -2.44 -14.55
N ALA A 165 4.62 -1.74 -15.23
CA ALA A 165 5.99 -1.60 -14.74
C ALA A 165 6.06 -0.79 -13.43
N ALA A 166 5.25 0.27 -13.27
CA ALA A 166 5.20 1.06 -12.04
C ALA A 166 4.65 0.25 -10.86
N PHE A 167 3.55 -0.47 -11.05
CA PHE A 167 2.97 -1.33 -10.01
C PHE A 167 3.88 -2.51 -9.68
N GLY A 168 4.50 -3.14 -10.68
CA GLY A 168 5.49 -4.18 -10.49
C GLY A 168 6.65 -3.72 -9.61
N ARG A 169 7.20 -2.52 -9.90
CA ARG A 169 8.24 -1.90 -9.08
C ARG A 169 7.76 -1.60 -7.67
N LEU A 170 6.55 -1.05 -7.51
CA LEU A 170 5.95 -0.79 -6.19
C LEU A 170 5.97 -2.05 -5.33
N VAL A 171 5.40 -3.15 -5.83
CA VAL A 171 5.31 -4.40 -5.05
C VAL A 171 6.70 -4.97 -4.75
N LEU A 172 7.58 -5.08 -5.74
CA LEU A 172 8.90 -5.70 -5.56
C LEU A 172 9.78 -4.91 -4.59
N ILE A 173 9.81 -3.58 -4.72
CA ILE A 173 10.59 -2.71 -3.82
C ILE A 173 10.06 -2.81 -2.39
N ASN A 174 8.75 -2.87 -2.20
CA ASN A 174 8.16 -3.00 -0.86
C ASN A 174 8.33 -4.40 -0.25
N LEU A 175 8.29 -5.47 -1.05
CA LEU A 175 8.62 -6.82 -0.58
C LEU A 175 10.08 -6.91 -0.13
N PHE A 176 10.99 -6.28 -0.88
CA PHE A 176 12.39 -6.18 -0.49
C PHE A 176 12.55 -5.36 0.80
N GLY A 177 11.87 -4.21 0.91
CA GLY A 177 11.83 -3.39 2.12
C GLY A 177 11.29 -4.16 3.34
N CYS A 178 10.23 -4.95 3.16
CA CYS A 178 9.67 -5.82 4.21
C CYS A 178 10.67 -6.91 4.63
N SER A 179 11.39 -7.49 3.66
CA SER A 179 12.42 -8.51 3.94
C SER A 179 13.58 -7.92 4.74
N LEU A 180 14.04 -6.71 4.38
CA LEU A 180 15.05 -5.98 5.14
C LEU A 180 14.56 -5.65 6.55
N TYR A 181 13.29 -5.25 6.69
CA TYR A 181 12.67 -5.03 8.00
C TYR A 181 12.65 -6.30 8.84
N ALA A 182 12.26 -7.44 8.28
CA ALA A 182 12.22 -8.72 8.99
C ALA A 182 13.60 -9.20 9.43
N LEU A 183 14.64 -8.96 8.61
CA LEU A 183 16.01 -9.33 8.92
C LEU A 183 16.66 -8.44 9.99
N ARG A 184 16.16 -7.20 10.17
CA ARG A 184 16.69 -6.19 11.11
C ARG A 184 18.23 -6.10 11.10
N PRO A 185 18.87 -5.96 9.93
CA PRO A 185 20.32 -6.12 9.81
C PRO A 185 21.08 -5.07 10.64
N LEU A 186 20.63 -3.82 10.63
CA LEU A 186 21.26 -2.71 11.35
C LEU A 186 21.11 -2.85 12.87
N GLU A 187 19.95 -3.30 13.33
CA GLU A 187 19.69 -3.54 14.74
C GLU A 187 20.42 -4.79 15.26
N ARG A 188 20.57 -5.84 14.42
CA ARG A 188 21.35 -7.04 14.77
C ARG A 188 22.84 -6.76 14.90
N ILE A 189 23.37 -5.80 14.14
CA ILE A 189 24.77 -5.37 14.22
C ILE A 189 25.02 -4.48 15.46
N GLY A 190 23.97 -4.08 16.19
CA GLY A 190 24.08 -3.30 17.43
C GLY A 190 24.42 -1.83 17.19
N MET A 191 24.39 -1.35 15.95
CA MET A 191 24.74 0.04 15.61
C MET A 191 23.80 1.07 16.25
N VAL A 192 22.53 0.72 16.51
CA VAL A 192 21.56 1.64 17.11
C VAL A 192 20.59 0.87 18.02
N GLN A 193 20.75 1.01 19.34
CA GLN A 193 19.92 0.31 20.34
C GLN A 193 18.58 1.01 20.64
N THR A 194 18.47 2.32 20.37
CA THR A 194 17.30 3.14 20.75
C THR A 194 16.42 3.56 19.57
N TRP A 195 16.91 3.43 18.34
CA TRP A 195 16.18 3.72 17.10
C TRP A 195 15.89 2.40 16.39
N GLN A 196 14.72 2.25 15.78
CA GLN A 196 14.42 1.15 14.84
C GLN A 196 14.63 1.61 13.38
N PRO A 197 15.87 1.70 12.88
CA PRO A 197 16.18 2.23 11.55
C PRO A 197 15.56 1.39 10.42
N SER A 198 15.45 0.07 10.57
CA SER A 198 14.85 -0.80 9.55
C SER A 198 13.37 -0.49 9.31
N LEU A 199 12.61 -0.20 10.38
CA LEU A 199 11.20 0.19 10.30
C LEU A 199 11.05 1.54 9.59
N HIS A 200 11.90 2.51 9.93
CA HIS A 200 11.90 3.82 9.30
C HIS A 200 12.28 3.74 7.82
N GLY A 201 13.27 2.91 7.49
CA GLY A 201 13.66 2.62 6.12
C GLY A 201 12.51 2.02 5.33
N MET A 202 11.81 1.03 5.88
CA MET A 202 10.64 0.42 5.24
C MET A 202 9.56 1.47 4.93
N TYR A 203 9.22 2.36 5.87
CA TYR A 203 8.25 3.42 5.60
C TYR A 203 8.71 4.42 4.54
N LEU A 204 10.00 4.74 4.49
CA LEU A 204 10.55 5.64 3.47
C LEU A 204 10.47 5.00 2.09
N VAL A 205 10.84 3.73 1.99
CA VAL A 205 10.74 2.93 0.76
C VAL A 205 9.29 2.86 0.30
N LEU A 206 8.35 2.59 1.20
CA LEU A 206 6.90 2.58 0.90
C LEU A 206 6.40 3.95 0.45
N THR A 207 6.77 5.00 1.17
CA THR A 207 6.38 6.39 0.84
C THR A 207 6.85 6.77 -0.56
N TYR A 208 8.14 6.57 -0.85
CA TYR A 208 8.72 6.91 -2.14
C TYR A 208 8.08 6.11 -3.28
N SER A 209 7.94 4.81 -3.10
CA SER A 209 7.37 3.93 -4.12
C SER A 209 5.88 4.21 -4.38
N LEU A 210 5.10 4.58 -3.37
CA LEU A 210 3.71 5.03 -3.53
C LEU A 210 3.60 6.34 -4.32
N VAL A 211 4.50 7.28 -4.10
CA VAL A 211 4.54 8.55 -4.84
C VAL A 211 4.89 8.32 -6.31
N GLU A 212 5.85 7.44 -6.60
CA GLU A 212 6.18 7.10 -7.98
C GLU A 212 5.04 6.35 -8.67
N TYR A 213 4.36 5.46 -7.95
CA TYR A 213 3.18 4.76 -8.48
C TYR A 213 1.98 5.70 -8.68
N SER A 214 1.72 6.63 -7.76
CA SER A 214 0.61 7.57 -7.90
C SER A 214 0.76 8.44 -9.15
N LYS A 215 1.97 8.92 -9.46
CA LYS A 215 2.26 9.62 -10.72
C LYS A 215 1.84 8.81 -11.94
N ALA A 216 2.16 7.51 -11.97
CA ALA A 216 1.79 6.62 -13.07
C ALA A 216 0.27 6.41 -13.15
N VAL A 217 -0.40 6.22 -12.01
CA VAL A 217 -1.87 6.12 -11.95
C VAL A 217 -2.52 7.39 -12.49
N MET A 218 -2.06 8.57 -12.05
CA MET A 218 -2.62 9.85 -12.50
C MET A 218 -2.42 10.07 -14.00
N GLN A 219 -1.25 9.75 -14.53
CA GLN A 219 -0.98 9.85 -15.97
C GLN A 219 -1.93 9.00 -16.81
N VAL A 220 -2.25 7.79 -16.35
CA VAL A 220 -3.17 6.88 -17.05
C VAL A 220 -4.63 7.22 -16.78
N ALA A 221 -4.97 7.82 -15.63
CA ALA A 221 -6.34 8.16 -15.27
C ALA A 221 -6.89 9.38 -16.03
N ILE A 222 -6.04 10.39 -16.34
CA ILE A 222 -6.46 11.65 -16.98
C ILE A 222 -7.35 11.45 -18.22
N PRO A 223 -7.01 10.57 -19.20
CA PRO A 223 -7.83 10.38 -20.40
C PRO A 223 -9.18 9.70 -20.16
N TYR A 224 -9.35 8.99 -19.04
CA TYR A 224 -10.62 8.31 -18.68
C TYR A 224 -11.54 9.17 -17.82
N MET A 225 -11.07 10.34 -17.38
CA MET A 225 -11.77 11.24 -16.47
C MET A 225 -12.18 12.58 -17.10
N SER A 226 -11.70 12.87 -18.32
CA SER A 226 -12.12 14.01 -19.15
C SER A 226 -13.36 13.67 -19.98
#